data_AF-A0A542KVL7-F1
#
_entry.id   AF-A0A542KVL7-F1
#
_cell.length_a   1.000
_cell.length_b   1.000
_cell.length_c   1.000
_cell.angle_alpha   90.00
_cell.angle_beta   90.00
_cell.angle_gamma   90.00
#
_symmetry.space_group_name_H-M   'P 1'
#
loop_
_entity.id
_entity.type
_entity.pdbx_description
1 polymer ?
#
loop_
_entity_poly.entity_id
_entity_poly.type
_entity_poly.pdbx_seq_one_letter_code
_entity_poly.pdbx_strand_id
1 'polypeptide(L)'
;MAHPKQFSVAASGQWTDEEEGRRRLPAGDVHAWERGMNQTVCGLSLSRSRLVRFPHVAWPDTFPESGGAADRVRRVCPRCASAAGRRGGDARPRWQRVNPRP
;
A
#
# COMPACT_ATOMS: atom_id res chain seq x y z
N MET A 1 -11.54 -7.65 -19.39
CA MET A 1 -11.29 -6.37 -18.68
C MET A 1 -10.32 -6.68 -17.55
N ALA A 2 -9.14 -6.05 -17.49
CA ALA A 2 -8.22 -6.28 -16.38
C ALA A 2 -8.78 -5.62 -15.11
N HIS A 3 -9.00 -6.38 -14.05
CA HIS A 3 -9.37 -5.77 -12.76
C HIS A 3 -8.27 -4.83 -12.31
N PRO A 4 -8.61 -3.62 -11.82
CA PRO A 4 -7.60 -2.73 -11.26
C PRO A 4 -6.91 -3.47 -10.11
N LYS A 5 -5.58 -3.49 -10.14
CA LYS A 5 -4.80 -4.12 -9.07
C LYS A 5 -5.09 -3.40 -7.76
N GLN A 6 -5.76 -4.10 -6.85
CA GLN A 6 -6.03 -3.62 -5.51
C GLN A 6 -4.82 -3.93 -4.62
N PHE A 7 -4.19 -2.90 -4.09
CA PHE A 7 -3.07 -3.04 -3.17
C PHE A 7 -3.56 -2.95 -1.73
N SER A 8 -3.12 -3.90 -0.91
CA SER A 8 -3.22 -3.88 0.54
C SER A 8 -1.96 -3.27 1.16
N VAL A 9 -1.94 -3.18 2.49
CA VAL A 9 -0.85 -2.54 3.23
C VAL A 9 0.03 -3.59 3.92
N ALA A 10 1.34 -3.37 3.89
CA ALA A 10 2.30 -3.99 4.79
C ALA A 10 3.02 -2.90 5.59
N ALA A 11 3.11 -3.04 6.91
CA ALA A 11 3.66 -2.00 7.77
C ALA A 11 4.70 -2.51 8.77
N SER A 12 5.63 -1.66 9.19
CA SER A 12 6.66 -1.99 10.18
C SER A 12 6.11 -2.10 11.60
N GLY A 13 4.91 -1.56 11.85
CA GLY A 13 4.25 -1.61 13.14
C GLY A 13 2.74 -1.69 13.00
N GLN A 14 2.08 -1.77 14.16
CA GLN A 14 0.64 -1.80 14.25
C GLN A 14 0.16 -1.12 15.52
N TRP A 15 -1.10 -0.73 15.52
CA TRP A 15 -1.81 -0.28 16.70
C TRP A 15 -3.25 -0.77 16.63
N THR A 16 -3.96 -0.68 17.74
CA THR A 16 -5.36 -1.08 17.84
C THR A 16 -6.17 0.17 18.09
N ASP A 17 -7.20 0.39 17.27
CA ASP A 17 -8.16 1.45 17.53
C ASP A 17 -9.14 1.01 18.62
N GLU A 18 -9.28 1.84 19.65
CA GLU A 18 -10.09 1.54 20.84
C GLU A 18 -11.56 1.99 20.69
N GLU A 19 -11.85 2.94 19.78
CA GLU A 19 -13.19 3.49 19.52
C GLU A 19 -14.01 2.62 18.56
N GLU A 20 -13.41 2.11 17.48
CA GLU A 20 -14.09 1.33 16.42
C GLU A 20 -13.96 -0.19 16.60
N GLY A 21 -13.60 -0.64 17.81
CA GLY A 21 -13.60 -2.06 18.17
C GLY A 21 -12.40 -2.85 17.60
N ARG A 22 -11.30 -2.89 18.36
CA ARG A 22 -10.24 -3.92 18.30
C ARG A 22 -9.61 -4.20 16.92
N ARG A 23 -9.78 -3.32 15.93
CA ARG A 23 -9.20 -3.50 14.60
C ARG A 23 -7.73 -3.10 14.61
N ARG A 24 -6.87 -4.00 14.11
CA ARG A 24 -5.44 -3.71 13.93
C ARG A 24 -5.24 -2.80 12.72
N LEU A 25 -4.64 -1.64 12.96
CA LEU A 25 -4.32 -0.64 11.95
C LEU A 25 -2.80 -0.51 11.80
N PRO A 26 -2.31 -0.12 10.60
CA PRO A 26 -0.89 -0.01 10.33
C PRO A 26 -0.28 1.15 11.12
N ALA A 27 0.97 0.98 11.54
CA ALA A 27 1.78 2.05 12.12
C ALA A 27 3.19 2.06 11.54
N GLY A 28 3.88 3.18 11.69
CA GLY A 28 5.27 3.34 11.26
C GLY A 28 5.40 3.47 9.75
N ASP A 29 6.32 2.70 9.17
CA ASP A 29 6.60 2.73 7.74
C ASP A 29 5.66 1.79 6.99
N VAL A 30 4.95 2.30 5.97
CA VAL A 30 3.98 1.53 5.20
C VAL A 30 4.41 1.34 3.75
N HIS A 31 4.08 0.16 3.23
CA HIS A 31 4.39 -0.29 1.89
C HIS A 31 3.16 -0.92 1.24
N ALA A 32 2.98 -0.64 -0.05
CA ALA A 32 1.98 -1.34 -0.86
C ALA A 32 2.36 -2.81 -1.01
N TRP A 33 1.37 -3.68 -0.92
CA TRP A 33 1.50 -5.12 -0.99
C TRP A 33 0.34 -5.71 -1.80
N GLU A 34 0.64 -6.57 -2.76
CA GLU A 34 -0.38 -7.31 -3.53
C GLU A 34 -0.69 -8.63 -2.81
N ARG A 35 -1.98 -8.87 -2.52
CA ARG A 35 -2.43 -10.08 -1.81
C ARG A 35 -1.98 -11.33 -2.57
N GLY A 36 -1.44 -12.31 -1.84
CA GLY A 36 -0.85 -13.52 -2.41
C GLY A 36 0.64 -13.44 -2.70
N MET A 37 1.25 -12.24 -2.68
CA MET A 37 2.71 -12.09 -2.78
C MET A 37 3.37 -12.14 -1.39
N ASN A 38 4.64 -12.54 -1.33
CA ASN A 38 5.45 -12.51 -0.11
C ASN A 38 6.43 -11.32 -0.06
N GLN A 39 6.25 -10.36 -0.98
CA GLN A 39 7.02 -9.14 -1.08
C GLN A 39 6.11 -7.93 -1.32
N THR A 40 6.60 -6.75 -0.93
CA THR A 40 5.99 -5.46 -1.24
C THR A 40 6.21 -5.07 -2.69
N VAL A 41 5.43 -4.11 -3.19
CA VAL A 41 5.56 -3.56 -4.55
C VAL A 41 6.95 -2.97 -4.81
N CYS A 42 7.61 -2.41 -3.79
CA CYS A 42 8.98 -1.90 -3.93
C CYS A 42 10.08 -2.98 -3.81
N GLY A 43 9.71 -4.26 -3.66
CA GLY A 43 10.64 -5.40 -3.67
C GLY A 43 11.12 -5.87 -2.30
N LEU A 44 10.62 -5.32 -1.19
CA LEU A 44 10.98 -5.82 0.14
C LEU A 44 10.28 -7.13 0.45
N SER A 45 11.02 -8.15 0.87
CA SER A 45 10.44 -9.39 1.40
C SER A 45 9.76 -9.13 2.75
N LEU A 46 8.53 -9.60 2.93
CA LEU A 46 7.74 -9.31 4.13
C LEU A 46 8.37 -9.87 5.41
N SER A 47 8.83 -11.13 5.36
CA SER A 47 9.45 -11.80 6.51
C SER A 47 10.79 -11.19 6.89
N ARG A 48 11.69 -11.01 5.92
CA ARG A 48 13.03 -10.44 6.15
C ARG A 48 12.98 -9.00 6.65
N SER A 49 11.99 -8.23 6.19
CA SER A 49 11.79 -6.83 6.59
C SER A 49 10.86 -6.69 7.81
N ARG A 50 10.42 -7.81 8.40
CA ARG A 50 9.51 -7.86 9.56
C ARG A 50 8.25 -7.00 9.40
N LEU A 51 7.68 -6.99 8.19
CA LEU A 51 6.46 -6.23 7.90
C LEU A 51 5.21 -7.05 8.22
N VAL A 52 4.28 -6.44 8.96
CA VAL A 52 2.96 -7.00 9.28
C VAL A 52 2.02 -6.74 8.10
N ARG A 53 1.21 -7.73 7.75
CA ARG A 53 0.24 -7.65 6.65
C ARG A 53 -1.11 -7.12 7.16
N PHE A 54 -1.68 -6.17 6.45
CA PHE A 54 -3.00 -5.60 6.69
C PHE A 54 -3.86 -5.79 5.44
N PRO A 55 -4.37 -7.02 5.23
CA PRO A 55 -5.17 -7.36 4.05
C PRO A 55 -6.47 -6.54 3.97
N HIS A 56 -7.00 -6.10 5.10
CA HIS A 56 -8.24 -5.33 5.24
C HIS A 56 -8.07 -3.81 5.14
N VAL A 57 -6.85 -3.30 4.99
CA VAL A 57 -6.58 -1.87 4.81
C VAL A 57 -6.20 -1.64 3.37
N ALA A 58 -6.91 -0.76 2.69
CA ALA A 58 -6.57 -0.41 1.32
C ALA A 58 -5.37 0.54 1.32
N TRP A 59 -4.52 0.45 0.30
CA TRP A 59 -3.36 1.34 0.18
C TRP A 59 -3.73 2.85 0.26
N PRO A 60 -4.82 3.34 -0.36
CA PRO A 60 -5.24 4.73 -0.23
C PRO A 60 -5.54 5.18 1.22
N ASP A 61 -5.94 4.26 2.09
CA ASP A 61 -6.30 4.58 3.48
C ASP A 61 -5.07 4.93 4.35
N THR A 62 -3.85 4.74 3.81
CA THR A 62 -2.60 5.09 4.51
C THR A 62 -2.14 6.52 4.27
N PHE A 63 -2.78 7.25 3.36
CA PHE A 63 -2.45 8.65 3.10
C PHE A 63 -3.07 9.55 4.18
N PRO A 64 -2.40 10.65 4.58
CA PRO A 64 -2.88 11.54 5.64
C PRO A 64 -4.29 12.09 5.40
N GLU A 65 -4.66 12.24 4.13
CA GLU A 65 -5.96 12.72 3.66
C GLU A 65 -7.14 11.79 3.97
N SER A 66 -6.90 10.52 4.32
CA SER A 66 -7.95 9.51 4.52
C SER A 66 -8.46 9.42 5.97
N GLY A 67 -7.65 9.85 6.97
CA GLY A 67 -7.94 9.67 8.39
C GLY A 67 -7.98 8.20 8.84
N GLY A 68 -8.05 7.95 10.16
CA GLY A 68 -8.16 6.61 10.77
C GLY A 68 -6.91 5.74 10.58
N ALA A 69 -6.87 4.97 9.49
CA ALA A 69 -5.74 4.07 9.19
C ALA A 69 -4.41 4.81 9.00
N ALA A 70 -4.43 6.11 8.68
CA ALA A 70 -3.25 6.94 8.52
C ALA A 70 -2.69 7.50 9.85
N ASP A 71 -3.43 7.47 10.96
CA ASP A 71 -3.11 8.23 12.19
C ASP A 71 -1.76 7.89 12.82
N ARG A 72 -1.34 6.62 12.77
CA ARG A 72 -0.03 6.18 13.28
C ARG A 72 0.97 5.87 12.17
N VAL A 73 0.64 6.19 10.92
CA VAL A 73 1.56 6.06 9.79
C VAL A 73 2.57 7.20 9.86
N ARG A 74 3.85 6.84 10.01
CA ARG A 74 4.95 7.82 10.06
C ARG A 74 5.50 8.12 8.68
N ARG A 75 5.52 7.12 7.79
CA ARG A 75 6.09 7.27 6.45
C ARG A 75 5.43 6.33 5.46
N VAL A 76 4.96 6.90 4.36
CA VAL A 76 4.54 6.15 3.18
C VAL A 76 5.76 5.94 2.27
N CYS A 77 6.08 4.70 1.91
CA CYS A 77 7.20 4.43 1.02
C CYS A 77 7.00 5.12 -0.35
N PRO A 78 7.91 6.02 -0.79
CA PRO A 78 7.71 6.81 -2.01
C PRO A 78 7.71 5.95 -3.28
N ARG A 79 8.46 4.84 -3.29
CA ARG A 79 8.44 3.86 -4.40
C ARG A 79 7.08 3.18 -4.51
N CYS A 80 6.51 2.76 -3.39
CA CYS A 80 5.17 2.18 -3.35
C CYS A 80 4.10 3.21 -3.69
N ALA A 81 4.20 4.44 -3.18
CA ALA A 81 3.26 5.52 -3.52
C ALA A 81 3.24 5.83 -5.01
N SER A 82 4.41 5.80 -5.65
CA SER A 82 4.53 6.00 -7.10
C SER A 82 3.95 4.84 -7.92
N ALA A 83 4.17 3.60 -7.46
CA ALA A 83 3.76 2.39 -8.20
C ALA A 83 2.29 1.97 -7.97
N ALA A 84 1.78 2.16 -6.76
CA ALA A 84 0.42 1.79 -6.36
C ALA A 84 -0.56 2.98 -6.37
N GLY A 85 -0.05 4.21 -6.56
CA GLY A 85 -0.83 5.44 -6.68
C GLY A 85 -1.49 5.90 -5.37
N ARG A 86 -2.14 7.08 -5.42
CA ARG A 86 -3.15 7.52 -4.43
C ARG A 86 -4.54 6.94 -4.71
N ARG A 87 -4.80 6.56 -5.95
CA ARG A 87 -5.95 5.74 -6.37
C ARG A 87 -5.39 4.46 -6.98
N GLY A 88 -5.69 3.31 -6.37
CA GLY A 88 -5.18 2.01 -6.80
C GLY A 88 -5.45 1.76 -8.28
N GLY A 89 -4.47 1.18 -8.99
CA GLY A 89 -4.57 0.67 -10.37
C GLY A 89 -4.83 1.68 -11.50
N ASP A 90 -5.56 2.76 -11.23
CA ASP A 90 -6.24 3.60 -12.22
C ASP A 90 -5.65 5.01 -12.36
N ALA A 91 -4.61 5.37 -11.58
CA ALA A 91 -4.15 6.76 -11.48
C ALA A 91 -3.15 7.24 -12.55
N ARG A 92 -2.63 6.39 -13.44
CA ARG A 92 -1.82 6.84 -14.59
C ARG A 92 -2.00 5.91 -15.79
N PRO A 93 -2.17 6.45 -17.03
CA PRO A 93 -1.93 5.63 -18.21
C PRO A 93 -0.47 5.16 -18.16
N ARG A 94 -0.31 3.83 -18.13
CA ARG A 94 0.97 3.14 -18.32
C ARG A 94 1.64 3.74 -19.55
N TRP A 95 2.90 4.16 -19.43
CA TRP A 95 3.64 4.80 -20.51
C TRP A 95 3.57 3.91 -21.76
N GLN A 96 2.84 4.38 -22.76
CA GLN A 96 2.53 3.62 -23.96
C GLN A 96 3.47 4.14 -25.06
N ARG A 97 4.44 3.34 -25.49
CA ARG A 97 5.22 3.67 -26.70
C ARG A 97 4.27 3.59 -27.89
N VAL A 98 3.79 4.73 -28.35
CA VAL A 98 3.10 4.83 -29.64
C VAL A 98 4.19 5.05 -30.70
N ASN A 99 4.41 4.03 -31.53
CA ASN A 99 5.37 4.00 -32.64
C ASN A 99 6.87 4.14 -32.27
N PRO A 100 7.57 3.05 -31.92
CA PRO A 100 9.02 3.02 -32.07
C PRO A 100 9.31 3.00 -33.58
N ARG A 101 9.63 4.15 -34.19
CA ARG A 101 10.10 4.16 -35.58
C ARG A 101 11.54 3.63 -35.66
N PRO A 102 11.91 2.90 -36.74
CA PRO A 102 13.29 2.54 -37.04
C PRO A 102 14.17 3.77 -37.29
#